data_AF-A0ABD4KSK0-F1
#
_entry.id   AF-A0ABD4KSK0-F1
#
_cell.length_a   1.000
_cell.length_b   1.000
_cell.length_c   1.000
_cell.angle_alpha   90.00
_cell.angle_beta   90.00
_cell.angle_gamma   90.00
#
_symmetry.space_group_name_H-M   'P 1'
#
loop_
_entity.id
_entity.type
_entity.pdbx_description
1 polymer ?
#
loop_
_entity_poly.entity_id
_entity_poly.type
_entity_poly.pdbx_seq_one_letter_code
_entity_poly.pdbx_strand_id
1 'polypeptide(L)'
;LSTDEGSLKLPYCLLDLEESLSLFIGKTEFAATSQSNIIKNALIAVREAAAGQLGLDNNQLTVDSPIPYIIGSAEGLDHFGFKDGARYEEGLIGAINAQRPENKDKKQHEDFSRVIRKIDSLLKDGRLKFMMESWDGDKDPLPTIVNQFLTQQTTVQIVDLSGVPNEVAGVASAAIARIVFQLKVWQTEAERQNSPVLLVCEEAHRYVPNRGEAQYEAAQSAIRRIAKEGRKYGVGLLLVSQRPSEVEATVLSQCNSWIVLRITNDADREHVRSVLPDSMSGLTKMLSGLRRQEAIFVGQAATLPTRVMIRSLSDDQLPRSNDVNFDKGWQQQAMTIEQIGAVVTKWRYQSK
;
A
#
# COMPACT_ATOMS: atom_id res chain seq x y z
N LEU A 1 11.12 5.80 -4.38
CA LEU A 1 11.03 4.73 -3.37
C LEU A 1 10.60 3.46 -4.09
N SER A 2 11.48 2.48 -4.21
CA SER A 2 11.23 1.25 -4.96
C SER A 2 11.54 0.04 -4.10
N THR A 3 10.70 -0.98 -4.22
CA THR A 3 10.92 -2.28 -3.57
C THR A 3 12.05 -3.05 -4.24
N ASP A 4 12.15 -3.02 -5.58
CA ASP A 4 13.22 -3.64 -6.37
C ASP A 4 14.61 -3.05 -6.02
N GLU A 5 14.68 -1.73 -5.79
CA GLU A 5 15.95 -1.05 -5.46
C GLU A 5 16.24 -1.00 -3.95
N GLY A 6 15.34 -1.56 -3.12
CA GLY A 6 15.47 -1.55 -1.65
C GLY A 6 15.38 -0.16 -1.01
N SER A 7 14.93 0.86 -1.76
CA SER A 7 14.84 2.25 -1.30
C SER A 7 13.53 2.58 -0.58
N LEU A 8 12.49 1.75 -0.74
CA LEU A 8 11.27 1.83 0.07
C LEU A 8 11.44 1.05 1.38
N LYS A 9 11.12 1.69 2.51
CA LYS A 9 11.06 1.05 3.83
C LYS A 9 9.65 1.19 4.40
N LEU A 10 8.93 0.10 4.57
CA LEU A 10 7.55 0.12 5.09
C LEU A 10 7.38 -1.02 6.10
N PRO A 11 8.04 -0.97 7.26
CA PRO A 11 8.05 -2.11 8.17
C PRO A 11 6.66 -2.42 8.73
N TYR A 12 6.46 -3.70 9.01
CA TYR A 12 5.23 -4.26 9.60
C TYR A 12 4.76 -3.54 10.87
N CYS A 13 5.65 -2.89 11.60
CA CYS A 13 5.31 -2.22 12.86
C CYS A 13 4.41 -0.99 12.66
N LEU A 14 4.35 -0.44 11.44
CA LEU A 14 3.47 0.67 11.12
C LEU A 14 2.03 0.24 10.89
N LEU A 15 1.78 -1.04 10.62
CA LEU A 15 0.45 -1.55 10.35
C LEU A 15 -0.47 -1.36 11.58
N ASP A 16 -1.72 -0.97 11.34
CA ASP A 16 -2.75 -1.07 12.40
C ASP A 16 -3.14 -2.53 12.61
N LEU A 17 -4.02 -2.76 13.58
CA LEU A 17 -4.52 -4.09 13.87
C LEU A 17 -5.20 -4.73 12.65
N GLU A 18 -6.03 -3.99 11.90
CA GLU A 18 -6.77 -4.54 10.75
C GLU A 18 -5.82 -4.98 9.62
N GLU A 19 -4.86 -4.12 9.28
CA GLU A 19 -3.81 -4.40 8.30
C GLU A 19 -2.91 -5.56 8.75
N SER A 20 -2.55 -5.62 10.04
CA SER A 20 -1.76 -6.71 10.62
C SER A 20 -2.50 -8.05 10.53
N LEU A 21 -3.81 -8.06 10.85
CA LEU A 21 -4.66 -9.25 10.72
C LEU A 21 -4.76 -9.69 9.24
N SER A 22 -4.98 -8.74 8.33
CA SER A 22 -5.03 -9.02 6.89
C SER A 22 -3.72 -9.62 6.38
N LEU A 23 -2.58 -9.20 6.91
CA LEU A 23 -1.26 -9.70 6.52
C LEU A 23 -0.95 -11.09 7.13
N PHE A 24 -1.14 -11.24 8.45
CA PHE A 24 -0.71 -12.41 9.20
C PHE A 24 -1.72 -13.56 9.26
N ILE A 25 -2.97 -13.32 8.89
CA ILE A 25 -4.02 -14.37 8.82
C ILE A 25 -4.50 -14.55 7.38
N GLY A 26 -4.60 -13.45 6.61
CA GLY A 26 -5.26 -13.42 5.30
C GLY A 26 -6.78 -13.30 5.42
N LYS A 27 -7.44 -13.00 4.29
CA LYS A 27 -8.90 -12.88 4.24
C LYS A 27 -9.54 -14.17 3.72
N THR A 28 -9.83 -15.08 4.64
CA THR A 28 -10.80 -16.17 4.45
C THR A 28 -11.95 -15.95 5.43
N GLU A 29 -13.19 -16.29 5.05
CA GLU A 29 -14.46 -16.02 5.78
C GLU A 29 -14.52 -16.48 7.26
N PHE A 30 -13.50 -17.19 7.72
CA PHE A 30 -13.28 -17.60 9.11
C PHE A 30 -11.89 -17.15 9.59
N ALA A 31 -11.62 -15.84 9.67
CA ALA A 31 -10.62 -15.39 10.64
C ALA A 31 -11.18 -15.79 12.02
N ALA A 32 -10.76 -16.96 12.52
CA ALA A 32 -11.25 -17.47 13.79
C ALA A 32 -10.98 -16.37 14.83
N THR A 33 -12.02 -15.90 15.53
CA THR A 33 -11.91 -14.88 16.59
C THR A 33 -10.72 -15.13 17.53
N SER A 34 -10.40 -16.41 17.73
CA SER A 34 -9.19 -16.94 18.36
C SER A 34 -7.88 -16.36 17.78
N GLN A 35 -7.59 -16.53 16.48
CA GLN A 35 -6.36 -16.04 15.84
C GLN A 35 -6.25 -14.52 15.91
N SER A 36 -7.36 -13.79 15.72
CA SER A 36 -7.38 -12.34 15.85
C SER A 36 -7.03 -11.88 17.27
N ASN A 37 -7.56 -12.57 18.29
CA ASN A 37 -7.22 -12.29 19.69
C ASN A 37 -5.75 -12.62 20.00
N ILE A 38 -5.23 -13.73 19.45
CA ILE A 38 -3.83 -14.13 19.61
C ILE A 38 -2.89 -13.03 19.10
N ILE A 39 -3.14 -12.53 17.88
CA ILE A 39 -2.34 -11.45 17.29
C ILE A 39 -2.50 -10.15 18.07
N LYS A 40 -3.74 -9.77 18.41
CA LYS A 40 -4.02 -8.54 19.17
C LYS A 40 -3.25 -8.51 20.50
N ASN A 41 -3.34 -9.59 21.28
CA ASN A 41 -2.67 -9.69 22.58
C ASN A 41 -1.14 -9.70 22.42
N ALA A 42 -0.63 -10.41 21.42
CA ALA A 42 0.80 -10.44 21.14
C ALA A 42 1.33 -9.06 20.74
N LEU A 43 0.60 -8.33 19.88
CA LEU A 43 0.96 -6.96 19.44
C LEU A 43 1.01 -5.98 20.61
N ILE A 44 0.04 -6.03 21.54
CA ILE A 44 0.05 -5.18 22.74
C ILE A 44 1.31 -5.46 23.56
N ALA A 45 1.59 -6.73 23.87
CA ALA A 45 2.73 -7.11 24.69
C ALA A 45 4.08 -6.66 24.10
N VAL A 46 4.30 -6.87 22.80
CA VAL A 46 5.57 -6.47 22.16
C VAL A 46 5.71 -4.95 22.01
N ARG A 47 4.61 -4.23 21.81
CA ARG A 47 4.64 -2.76 21.72
C ARG A 47 4.86 -2.12 23.09
N GLU A 48 4.28 -2.64 24.17
CA GLU A 48 4.55 -2.17 25.53
C GLU A 48 6.01 -2.41 25.95
N ALA A 49 6.58 -3.55 25.58
CA ALA A 49 7.99 -3.85 25.84
C ALA A 49 8.92 -2.88 25.09
N ALA A 50 8.65 -2.64 23.80
CA ALA A 50 9.44 -1.74 22.98
C ALA A 50 9.26 -0.26 23.39
N ALA A 51 8.05 0.15 23.76
CA ALA A 51 7.79 1.48 24.27
C ALA A 51 8.61 1.79 25.54
N GLY A 52 8.74 0.82 26.45
CA GLY A 52 9.63 0.92 27.61
C GLY A 52 11.10 1.14 27.22
N GLN A 53 11.58 0.47 26.16
CA GLN A 53 12.94 0.66 25.63
C GLN A 53 13.13 2.05 25.01
N LEU A 54 12.08 2.59 24.37
CA LEU A 54 12.07 3.93 23.77
C LEU A 54 11.78 5.05 24.79
N GLY A 55 11.54 4.73 26.06
CA GLY A 55 11.19 5.70 27.10
C GLY A 55 9.81 6.33 26.94
N LEU A 56 8.87 5.65 26.29
CA LEU A 56 7.49 6.09 26.09
C LEU A 56 6.58 5.61 27.25
N ASP A 57 5.52 6.37 27.54
CA ASP A 57 4.55 6.03 28.60
C ASP A 57 3.55 4.97 28.12
N ASN A 58 3.64 3.78 28.69
CA ASN A 58 2.76 2.65 28.35
C ASN A 58 1.27 2.93 28.59
N ASN A 59 0.91 3.83 29.52
CA ASN A 59 -0.49 4.12 29.83
C ASN A 59 -1.23 4.88 28.73
N GLN A 60 -0.50 5.42 27.75
CA GLN A 60 -1.05 6.20 26.64
C GLN A 60 -1.09 5.40 25.33
N LEU A 61 -0.62 4.16 25.35
CA LEU A 61 -0.53 3.33 24.16
C LEU A 61 -1.86 2.66 23.83
N THR A 62 -2.05 2.44 22.53
CA THR A 62 -3.14 1.65 21.97
C THR A 62 -2.55 0.54 21.10
N VAL A 63 -3.39 -0.42 20.72
CA VAL A 63 -3.00 -1.48 19.77
C VAL A 63 -2.61 -0.93 18.40
N ASP A 64 -2.91 0.34 18.09
CA ASP A 64 -2.59 0.99 16.82
C ASP A 64 -1.47 2.05 16.96
N SER A 65 -0.91 2.23 18.15
CA SER A 65 0.25 3.10 18.36
C SER A 65 1.45 2.57 17.55
N PRO A 66 2.08 3.37 16.67
CA PRO A 66 3.09 2.90 15.71
C PRO A 66 4.46 2.70 16.39
N ILE A 67 4.52 1.75 17.33
CA ILE A 67 5.73 1.43 18.08
C ILE A 67 6.47 0.30 17.35
N PRO A 68 7.78 0.44 17.07
CA PRO A 68 8.57 -0.65 16.50
C PRO A 68 8.60 -1.84 17.44
N TYR A 69 8.67 -3.05 16.91
CA TYR A 69 8.81 -4.26 17.72
C TYR A 69 9.56 -5.32 16.93
N ILE A 70 10.24 -6.24 17.61
CA ILE A 70 10.90 -7.39 16.99
C ILE A 70 9.82 -8.39 16.56
N ILE A 71 9.80 -8.82 15.30
CA ILE A 71 8.83 -9.83 14.83
C ILE A 71 9.25 -11.25 15.22
N GLY A 72 10.55 -11.54 15.12
CA GLY A 72 11.16 -12.84 15.38
C GLY A 72 12.20 -13.20 14.31
N SER A 73 12.79 -14.39 14.41
CA SER A 73 13.80 -14.86 13.46
C SER A 73 13.25 -15.84 12.42
N ALA A 74 13.69 -15.71 11.17
CA ALA A 74 13.47 -16.69 10.10
C ALA A 74 14.42 -17.90 10.20
N GLU A 75 15.49 -17.80 11.00
CA GLU A 75 16.56 -18.80 11.09
C GLU A 75 16.41 -19.70 12.31
N GLY A 76 16.38 -21.02 12.06
CA GLY A 76 16.33 -22.04 13.11
C GLY A 76 14.96 -22.24 13.76
N LEU A 77 13.95 -21.44 13.38
CA LEU A 77 12.57 -21.64 13.80
C LEU A 77 11.91 -22.76 12.97
N ASP A 78 11.27 -23.71 13.63
CA ASP A 78 10.39 -24.65 12.96
C ASP A 78 9.04 -23.99 12.60
N HIS A 79 8.26 -24.68 11.77
CA HIS A 79 6.91 -24.25 11.36
C HIS A 79 5.87 -24.27 12.50
N PHE A 80 6.30 -24.43 13.76
CA PHE A 80 5.46 -24.44 14.94
C PHE A 80 5.92 -23.44 16.00
N GLY A 81 6.95 -22.62 15.73
CA GLY A 81 7.43 -21.63 16.68
C GLY A 81 8.43 -22.16 17.71
N PHE A 82 9.08 -23.29 17.43
CA PHE A 82 10.14 -23.83 18.28
C PHE A 82 11.50 -23.61 17.64
N LYS A 83 12.52 -23.41 18.47
CA LYS A 83 13.93 -23.34 18.07
C LYS A 83 14.69 -24.30 18.97
N ASP A 84 15.46 -25.21 18.36
CA ASP A 84 16.25 -26.23 19.08
C ASP A 84 15.45 -27.05 20.11
N GLY A 85 14.17 -27.32 19.82
CA GLY A 85 13.27 -28.10 20.68
C GLY A 85 12.61 -27.31 21.82
N ALA A 86 12.92 -26.02 21.99
CA ALA A 86 12.29 -25.12 22.96
C ALA A 86 11.37 -24.11 22.26
N ARG A 87 10.38 -23.57 22.99
CA ARG A 87 9.53 -22.49 22.44
C ARG A 87 10.42 -21.29 22.16
N TYR A 88 10.25 -20.66 21.01
CA TYR A 88 10.90 -19.38 20.74
C TYR A 88 10.23 -18.28 21.57
N GLU A 89 11.02 -17.41 22.20
CA GLU A 89 10.55 -16.47 23.24
C GLU A 89 10.70 -14.99 22.85
N GLU A 90 11.38 -14.68 21.75
CA GLU A 90 11.64 -13.30 21.35
C GLU A 90 10.57 -12.74 20.40
N GLY A 91 10.30 -11.44 20.52
CA GLY A 91 9.47 -10.69 19.59
C GLY A 91 8.02 -11.17 19.50
N LEU A 92 7.38 -10.90 18.36
CA LEU A 92 5.98 -11.24 18.11
C LEU A 92 5.75 -12.76 18.17
N ILE A 93 6.63 -13.55 17.58
CA ILE A 93 6.55 -15.03 17.64
C ILE A 93 6.64 -15.51 19.09
N GLY A 94 7.53 -14.93 19.90
CA GLY A 94 7.63 -15.19 21.33
C GLY A 94 6.35 -14.88 22.09
N ALA A 95 5.78 -13.70 21.87
CA ALA A 95 4.52 -13.28 22.49
C ALA A 95 3.31 -14.15 22.07
N ILE A 96 3.32 -14.70 20.86
CA ILE A 96 2.34 -15.70 20.41
C ILE A 96 2.54 -17.03 21.15
N ASN A 97 3.78 -17.49 21.30
CA ASN A 97 4.09 -18.73 22.02
C ASN A 97 3.79 -18.66 23.52
N ALA A 98 3.98 -17.51 24.16
CA ALA A 98 3.68 -17.29 25.57
C ALA A 98 2.19 -17.49 25.90
N GLN A 99 1.31 -17.26 24.93
CA GLN A 99 -0.14 -17.48 25.06
C GLN A 99 -0.57 -18.95 24.92
N ARG A 100 0.32 -19.85 24.48
CA ARG A 100 -0.02 -21.26 24.28
C ARG A 100 -0.24 -21.99 25.60
N PRO A 101 -1.28 -22.82 25.71
CA PRO A 101 -1.51 -23.62 26.92
C PRO A 101 -0.35 -24.59 27.17
N GLU A 102 -0.15 -24.99 28.42
CA GLU A 102 0.91 -25.95 28.80
C GLU A 102 0.59 -27.40 28.41
N ASN A 103 -0.68 -27.68 28.09
CA ASN A 103 -1.10 -29.02 27.72
C ASN A 103 -0.57 -29.45 26.33
N LYS A 104 -0.68 -30.75 26.03
CA LYS A 104 -0.26 -31.33 24.75
C LYS A 104 -1.41 -31.48 23.74
N ASP A 105 -2.54 -30.80 23.95
CA ASP A 105 -3.72 -30.92 23.07
C ASP A 105 -3.47 -30.19 21.75
N LYS A 106 -3.14 -30.96 20.70
CA LYS A 106 -2.83 -30.43 19.36
C LYS A 106 -3.88 -29.47 18.83
N LYS A 107 -5.16 -29.66 19.14
CA LYS A 107 -6.25 -28.81 18.65
C LYS A 107 -6.17 -27.40 19.25
N GLN A 108 -5.76 -27.29 20.51
CA GLN A 108 -5.62 -26.00 21.20
C GLN A 108 -4.37 -25.21 20.76
N HIS A 109 -3.41 -25.88 20.12
CA HIS A 109 -2.19 -25.26 19.58
C HIS A 109 -2.28 -24.89 18.10
N GLU A 110 -3.35 -25.30 17.42
CA GLU A 110 -3.46 -25.21 15.95
C GLU A 110 -3.48 -23.76 15.46
N ASP A 111 -4.29 -22.89 16.08
CA ASP A 111 -4.40 -21.48 15.68
C ASP A 111 -3.08 -20.72 15.84
N PHE A 112 -2.37 -20.92 16.95
CA PHE A 112 -1.04 -20.35 17.16
C PHE A 112 -0.05 -20.82 16.10
N SER A 113 -0.10 -22.11 15.74
CA SER A 113 0.78 -22.69 14.73
C SER A 113 0.47 -22.12 13.34
N ARG A 114 -0.80 -21.91 13.00
CA ARG A 114 -1.21 -21.30 11.71
C ARG A 114 -0.69 -19.87 11.58
N VAL A 115 -0.85 -19.05 12.62
CA VAL A 115 -0.34 -17.67 12.62
C VAL A 115 1.17 -17.64 12.48
N ILE A 116 1.91 -18.44 13.27
CA ILE A 116 3.37 -18.49 13.20
C ILE A 116 3.84 -18.96 11.82
N ARG A 117 3.20 -19.96 11.21
CA ARG A 117 3.52 -20.40 9.85
C ARG A 117 3.34 -19.31 8.82
N LYS A 118 2.29 -18.50 8.95
CA LYS A 118 2.06 -17.38 8.05
C LYS A 118 3.15 -16.31 8.23
N ILE A 119 3.49 -15.95 9.46
CA ILE A 119 4.59 -15.02 9.76
C ILE A 119 5.93 -15.54 9.19
N ASP A 120 6.27 -16.80 9.45
CA ASP A 120 7.49 -17.44 8.94
C ASP A 120 7.55 -17.45 7.40
N SER A 121 6.42 -17.76 6.75
CA SER A 121 6.33 -17.69 5.29
C SER A 121 6.53 -16.27 4.75
N LEU A 122 6.07 -15.23 5.45
CA LEU A 122 6.26 -13.84 5.04
C LEU A 122 7.72 -13.41 5.24
N LEU A 123 8.35 -13.79 6.35
CA LEU A 123 9.76 -13.49 6.64
C LEU A 123 10.73 -14.12 5.63
N LYS A 124 10.39 -15.32 5.11
CA LYS A 124 11.19 -16.04 4.12
C LYS A 124 10.97 -15.57 2.67
N ASP A 125 9.92 -14.80 2.40
CA ASP A 125 9.65 -14.28 1.05
C ASP A 125 10.53 -13.04 0.77
N GLY A 126 11.54 -13.21 -0.08
CA GLY A 126 12.47 -12.14 -0.45
C GLY A 126 11.79 -10.90 -1.05
N ARG A 127 10.60 -11.05 -1.66
CA ARG A 127 9.83 -9.92 -2.22
C ARG A 127 9.24 -9.01 -1.13
N LEU A 128 9.12 -9.51 0.10
CA LEU A 128 8.53 -8.79 1.23
C LEU A 128 9.57 -8.17 2.16
N LYS A 129 10.86 -8.22 1.79
CA LYS A 129 11.97 -7.68 2.60
C LYS A 129 11.79 -6.21 3.00
N PHE A 130 11.16 -5.40 2.15
CA PHE A 130 10.87 -3.98 2.43
C PHE A 130 9.91 -3.78 3.62
N MET A 131 9.09 -4.78 3.94
CA MET A 131 8.10 -4.77 5.01
C MET A 131 8.50 -5.65 6.20
N MET A 132 9.20 -6.74 5.94
CA MET A 132 9.56 -7.77 6.93
C MET A 132 10.92 -7.55 7.61
N GLU A 133 11.55 -6.38 7.42
CA GLU A 133 12.76 -6.01 8.12
C GLU A 133 12.47 -5.83 9.62
N SER A 134 13.07 -6.70 10.45
CA SER A 134 12.88 -6.64 11.89
C SER A 134 13.59 -5.43 12.49
N TRP A 135 12.95 -4.82 13.49
CA TRP A 135 13.62 -3.85 14.35
C TRP A 135 14.77 -4.52 15.12
N ASP A 136 15.85 -3.77 15.35
CA ASP A 136 17.07 -4.23 16.03
C ASP A 136 17.07 -3.98 17.54
N GLY A 137 16.07 -3.26 18.06
CA GLY A 137 15.94 -2.94 19.48
C GLY A 137 16.71 -1.69 19.92
N ASP A 138 17.31 -0.92 18.99
CA ASP A 138 18.09 0.28 19.33
C ASP A 138 17.25 1.56 19.17
N LYS A 139 17.26 2.15 17.97
CA LYS A 139 16.65 3.46 17.73
C LYS A 139 15.25 3.33 17.18
N ASP A 140 14.41 4.31 17.51
CA ASP A 140 13.10 4.46 16.87
C ASP A 140 13.27 4.73 15.36
N PRO A 141 12.85 3.80 14.47
CA PRO A 141 12.99 3.98 13.04
C PRO A 141 11.87 4.87 12.47
N LEU A 142 10.79 5.12 13.24
CA LEU A 142 9.58 5.79 12.77
C LEU A 142 9.87 7.17 12.15
N PRO A 143 10.68 8.07 12.75
CA PRO A 143 10.96 9.38 12.15
C PRO A 143 11.63 9.27 10.77
N THR A 144 12.59 8.34 10.63
CA THR A 144 13.31 8.13 9.35
C THR A 144 12.39 7.55 8.29
N ILE A 145 11.57 6.56 8.66
CA ILE A 145 10.61 5.93 7.76
C ILE A 145 9.56 6.94 7.31
N VAL A 146 9.00 7.72 8.22
CA VAL A 146 8.02 8.76 7.90
C VAL A 146 8.61 9.83 6.99
N ASN A 147 9.83 10.27 7.28
CA ASN A 147 10.51 11.30 6.50
C ASN A 147 10.70 10.90 5.03
N GLN A 148 10.74 9.60 4.72
CA GLN A 148 10.83 9.14 3.33
C GLN A 148 9.63 9.59 2.49
N PHE A 149 8.43 9.77 3.09
CA PHE A 149 7.19 10.16 2.40
C PHE A 149 6.93 11.66 2.40
N LEU A 150 7.65 12.43 3.22
CA LEU A 150 7.43 13.86 3.43
C LEU A 150 8.71 14.70 3.26
N THR A 151 9.81 14.11 2.75
CA THR A 151 11.07 14.85 2.62
C THR A 151 10.92 16.04 1.69
N GLN A 152 11.52 17.16 2.10
CA GLN A 152 11.55 18.40 1.32
C GLN A 152 12.67 18.42 0.28
N GLN A 153 13.50 17.37 0.20
CA GLN A 153 14.59 17.29 -0.78
C GLN A 153 14.09 17.17 -2.22
N THR A 154 12.88 16.62 -2.41
CA THR A 154 12.28 16.39 -3.73
C THR A 154 10.82 16.80 -3.72
N THR A 155 10.35 17.47 -4.77
CA THR A 155 8.94 17.87 -4.90
C THR A 155 8.02 16.71 -5.30
N VAL A 156 8.55 15.69 -5.96
CA VAL A 156 7.79 14.52 -6.44
C VAL A 156 8.46 13.26 -5.93
N GLN A 157 7.67 12.43 -5.25
CA GLN A 157 8.10 11.14 -4.75
C GLN A 157 7.28 10.04 -5.38
N ILE A 158 7.95 9.12 -6.07
CA ILE A 158 7.32 7.98 -6.71
C ILE A 158 7.50 6.76 -5.80
N VAL A 159 6.40 6.11 -5.45
CA VAL A 159 6.40 4.82 -4.74
C VAL A 159 6.11 3.72 -5.75
N ASP A 160 7.10 2.88 -6.03
CA ASP A 160 7.00 1.76 -6.97
C ASP A 160 6.76 0.45 -6.20
N LEU A 161 5.53 -0.05 -6.33
CA LEU A 161 5.07 -1.33 -5.76
C LEU A 161 4.95 -2.44 -6.82
N SER A 162 5.51 -2.27 -8.02
CA SER A 162 5.37 -3.24 -9.12
C SER A 162 6.00 -4.61 -8.83
N GLY A 163 7.02 -4.68 -7.96
CA GLY A 163 7.64 -5.91 -7.48
C GLY A 163 6.90 -6.61 -6.33
N VAL A 164 5.84 -5.99 -5.78
CA VAL A 164 5.12 -6.50 -4.62
C VAL A 164 3.99 -7.45 -5.05
N PRO A 165 3.84 -8.64 -4.43
CA PRO A 165 2.71 -9.52 -4.68
C PRO A 165 1.37 -8.84 -4.41
N ASN A 166 0.33 -9.10 -5.22
CA ASN A 166 -0.99 -8.49 -5.09
C ASN A 166 -1.58 -8.62 -3.67
N GLU A 167 -1.37 -9.76 -3.01
CA GLU A 167 -1.82 -10.03 -1.63
C GLU A 167 -1.30 -9.01 -0.61
N VAL A 168 -0.12 -8.44 -0.84
CA VAL A 168 0.52 -7.46 0.07
C VAL A 168 0.44 -6.05 -0.49
N ALA A 169 0.32 -5.88 -1.81
CA ALA A 169 0.21 -4.58 -2.46
C ALA A 169 -0.96 -3.75 -1.90
N GLY A 170 -2.11 -4.38 -1.63
CA GLY A 170 -3.25 -3.73 -0.98
C GLY A 170 -2.93 -3.21 0.41
N VAL A 171 -2.34 -4.05 1.27
CA VAL A 171 -1.93 -3.68 2.64
C VAL A 171 -0.86 -2.58 2.63
N ALA A 172 0.14 -2.70 1.77
CA ALA A 172 1.19 -1.70 1.63
C ALA A 172 0.62 -0.33 1.21
N SER A 173 -0.31 -0.32 0.25
CA SER A 173 -0.95 0.91 -0.23
C SER A 173 -1.84 1.54 0.83
N ALA A 174 -2.59 0.72 1.58
CA ALA A 174 -3.37 1.15 2.74
C ALA A 174 -2.49 1.80 3.80
N ALA A 175 -1.40 1.14 4.17
CA ALA A 175 -0.45 1.63 5.15
C ALA A 175 0.18 2.96 4.72
N ILE A 176 0.64 3.10 3.47
CA ILE A 176 1.20 4.36 2.95
C ILE A 176 0.17 5.48 3.04
N ALA A 177 -1.04 5.26 2.53
CA ALA A 177 -2.11 6.25 2.57
C ALA A 177 -2.46 6.66 4.02
N ARG A 178 -2.59 5.67 4.91
CA ARG A 178 -2.89 5.87 6.33
C ARG A 178 -1.77 6.60 7.06
N ILE A 179 -0.50 6.24 6.85
CA ILE A 179 0.67 6.91 7.43
C ILE A 179 0.67 8.38 7.02
N VAL A 180 0.58 8.68 5.72
CA VAL A 180 0.54 10.06 5.22
C VAL A 180 -0.60 10.84 5.87
N PHE A 181 -1.80 10.26 5.95
CA PHE A 181 -2.95 10.90 6.57
C PHE A 181 -2.76 11.13 8.08
N GLN A 182 -2.33 10.11 8.83
CA GLN A 182 -2.17 10.20 10.28
C GLN A 182 -1.12 11.24 10.66
N LEU A 183 -0.02 11.33 9.93
CA LEU A 183 0.99 12.37 10.14
C LEU A 183 0.39 13.77 10.05
N LYS A 184 -0.50 13.99 9.08
CA LYS A 184 -1.21 15.28 8.95
C LYS A 184 -2.24 15.51 10.05
N VAL A 185 -2.89 14.45 10.55
CA VAL A 185 -3.81 14.55 11.70
C VAL A 185 -3.07 15.03 12.95
N TRP A 186 -1.88 14.48 13.22
CA TRP A 186 -1.08 14.79 14.41
C TRP A 186 -0.26 16.08 14.31
N GLN A 187 -0.12 16.66 13.11
CA GLN A 187 0.45 17.99 12.95
C GLN A 187 -0.45 19.08 13.57
N THR A 188 0.16 20.16 14.04
CA THR A 188 -0.54 21.40 14.36
C THR A 188 -1.12 22.04 13.10
N GLU A 189 -2.02 23.01 13.26
CA GLU A 189 -2.58 23.73 12.11
C GLU A 189 -1.50 24.46 11.29
N ALA A 190 -0.56 25.12 11.96
CA ALA A 190 0.54 25.83 11.29
C ALA A 190 1.46 24.87 10.50
N GLU A 191 1.77 23.69 11.05
CA GLU A 191 2.58 22.68 10.36
C GLU A 191 1.87 22.12 9.13
N ARG A 192 0.56 21.86 9.23
CA ARG A 192 -0.25 21.40 8.09
C ARG A 192 -0.28 22.41 6.95
N GLN A 193 -0.51 23.69 7.26
CA GLN A 193 -0.59 24.75 6.26
C GLN A 193 0.72 24.91 5.47
N ASN A 194 1.87 24.66 6.12
CA ASN A 194 3.19 24.77 5.50
C ASN A 194 3.65 23.49 4.78
N SER A 195 2.87 22.41 4.82
CA SER A 195 3.24 21.13 4.22
C SER A 195 2.02 20.41 3.62
N PRO A 196 1.33 20.97 2.62
CA PRO A 196 0.30 20.23 1.91
C PRO A 196 0.92 19.07 1.11
N VAL A 197 0.21 17.95 1.04
CA VAL A 197 0.63 16.75 0.29
C VAL A 197 -0.45 16.38 -0.70
N LEU A 198 -0.07 16.04 -1.94
CA LEU A 198 -0.95 15.45 -2.92
C LEU A 198 -0.61 13.96 -3.08
N LEU A 199 -1.48 13.08 -2.62
CA LEU A 199 -1.36 11.65 -2.85
C LEU A 199 -1.92 11.32 -4.25
N VAL A 200 -1.07 10.80 -5.13
CA VAL A 200 -1.45 10.39 -6.49
C VAL A 200 -1.55 8.88 -6.57
N CYS A 201 -2.72 8.37 -6.96
CA CYS A 201 -2.98 6.95 -7.14
C CYS A 201 -3.16 6.64 -8.63
N GLU A 202 -2.09 6.15 -9.25
CA GLU A 202 -2.12 5.49 -10.57
C GLU A 202 -2.97 4.22 -10.51
N GLU A 203 -3.59 3.82 -11.63
CA GLU A 203 -4.44 2.61 -11.68
C GLU A 203 -5.50 2.56 -10.56
N ALA A 204 -6.17 3.70 -10.29
CA ALA A 204 -7.02 3.88 -9.11
C ALA A 204 -8.10 2.80 -8.92
N HIS A 205 -8.54 2.14 -9.99
CA HIS A 205 -9.48 1.01 -9.92
C HIS A 205 -8.95 -0.17 -9.10
N ARG A 206 -7.63 -0.31 -8.94
CA ARG A 206 -7.02 -1.31 -8.05
C ARG A 206 -7.20 -0.96 -6.58
N TYR A 207 -7.12 0.32 -6.23
CA TYR A 207 -7.14 0.76 -4.82
C TYR A 207 -8.55 1.04 -4.30
N VAL A 208 -9.45 1.51 -5.15
CA VAL A 208 -10.83 1.85 -4.81
C VAL A 208 -11.80 1.24 -5.82
N PRO A 209 -11.85 -0.11 -5.91
CA PRO A 209 -12.71 -0.78 -6.88
C PRO A 209 -14.19 -0.55 -6.57
N ASN A 210 -15.00 -0.45 -7.62
CA ASN A 210 -16.45 -0.29 -7.53
C ASN A 210 -17.16 -1.56 -6.99
N ARG A 211 -16.46 -2.70 -7.00
CA ARG A 211 -16.87 -3.95 -6.33
C ARG A 211 -15.81 -4.28 -5.29
N GLY A 212 -16.22 -4.57 -4.07
CA GLY A 212 -15.28 -4.86 -2.97
C GLY A 212 -14.43 -6.09 -3.29
N GLU A 213 -13.22 -5.87 -3.77
CA GLU A 213 -12.20 -6.91 -3.86
C GLU A 213 -11.54 -7.04 -2.49
N ALA A 214 -11.67 -8.21 -1.87
CA ALA A 214 -11.20 -8.43 -0.49
C ALA A 214 -9.73 -8.00 -0.29
N GLN A 215 -8.89 -8.20 -1.31
CA GLN A 215 -7.45 -7.89 -1.29
C GLN A 215 -7.13 -6.40 -1.16
N TYR A 216 -8.02 -5.50 -1.59
CA TYR A 216 -7.80 -4.06 -1.60
C TYR A 216 -8.74 -3.25 -0.70
N GLU A 217 -9.63 -3.91 0.04
CA GLU A 217 -10.58 -3.24 0.95
C GLU A 217 -9.90 -2.31 1.98
N ALA A 218 -8.73 -2.68 2.51
CA ALA A 218 -7.97 -1.81 3.43
C ALA A 218 -7.51 -0.53 2.71
N ALA A 219 -6.99 -0.66 1.48
CA ALA A 219 -6.60 0.48 0.66
C ALA A 219 -7.82 1.34 0.31
N GLN A 220 -8.94 0.70 -0.04
CA GLN A 220 -10.20 1.36 -0.34
C GLN A 220 -10.70 2.18 0.84
N SER A 221 -10.67 1.62 2.05
CA SER A 221 -11.02 2.32 3.30
C SER A 221 -10.13 3.55 3.53
N ALA A 222 -8.80 3.37 3.43
CA ALA A 222 -7.83 4.44 3.61
C ALA A 222 -8.02 5.58 2.58
N ILE A 223 -8.13 5.26 1.29
CA ILE A 223 -8.32 6.23 0.22
C ILE A 223 -9.68 6.94 0.37
N ARG A 224 -10.75 6.20 0.68
CA ARG A 224 -12.09 6.78 0.90
C ARG A 224 -12.08 7.76 2.07
N ARG A 225 -11.33 7.48 3.14
CA ARG A 225 -11.14 8.41 4.25
C ARG A 225 -10.41 9.68 3.81
N ILE A 226 -9.32 9.56 3.04
CA ILE A 226 -8.60 10.71 2.50
C ILE A 226 -9.52 11.54 1.59
N ALA A 227 -10.32 10.91 0.73
CA ALA A 227 -11.25 11.61 -0.16
C ALA A 227 -12.28 12.44 0.62
N LYS A 228 -12.76 11.95 1.78
CA LYS A 228 -13.76 12.63 2.62
C LYS A 228 -13.16 13.68 3.55
N GLU A 229 -12.00 13.40 4.14
CA GLU A 229 -11.45 14.19 5.27
C GLU A 229 -10.13 14.89 4.95
N GLY A 230 -9.43 14.49 3.88
CA GLY A 230 -8.08 14.95 3.55
C GLY A 230 -7.94 16.46 3.46
N ARG A 231 -8.95 17.15 2.90
CA ARG A 231 -8.99 18.61 2.80
C ARG A 231 -8.78 19.31 4.15
N LYS A 232 -9.34 18.77 5.24
CA LYS A 232 -9.20 19.35 6.61
C LYS A 232 -7.75 19.30 7.08
N TYR A 233 -6.99 18.31 6.63
CA TYR A 233 -5.64 18.03 7.11
C TYR A 233 -4.54 18.41 6.11
N GLY A 234 -4.87 19.03 4.98
CA GLY A 234 -3.88 19.39 3.95
C GLY A 234 -3.41 18.20 3.11
N VAL A 235 -4.23 17.14 3.00
CA VAL A 235 -3.99 16.01 2.11
C VAL A 235 -4.94 16.10 0.92
N GLY A 236 -4.40 16.36 -0.26
CA GLY A 236 -5.10 16.22 -1.54
C GLY A 236 -5.01 14.79 -2.06
N LEU A 237 -5.96 14.41 -2.91
CA LEU A 237 -6.01 13.12 -3.59
C LEU A 237 -6.18 13.35 -5.10
N LEU A 238 -5.34 12.68 -5.90
CA LEU A 238 -5.48 12.60 -7.35
C LEU A 238 -5.62 11.14 -7.74
N LEU A 239 -6.74 10.80 -8.38
CA LEU A 239 -6.99 9.45 -8.89
C LEU A 239 -6.77 9.43 -10.41
N VAL A 240 -5.95 8.51 -10.88
CA VAL A 240 -5.68 8.31 -12.31
C VAL A 240 -6.11 6.90 -12.66
N SER A 241 -7.02 6.74 -13.63
CA SER A 241 -7.50 5.44 -14.09
C SER A 241 -7.95 5.49 -15.54
N GLN A 242 -7.65 4.43 -16.26
CA GLN A 242 -8.13 4.15 -17.62
C GLN A 242 -9.51 3.47 -17.64
N ARG A 243 -10.00 2.99 -16.48
CA ARG A 243 -11.32 2.35 -16.31
C ARG A 243 -12.11 3.06 -15.22
N PRO A 244 -12.68 4.25 -15.48
CA PRO A 244 -13.42 4.99 -14.46
C PRO A 244 -14.64 4.22 -13.94
N SER A 245 -15.30 3.38 -14.76
CA SER A 245 -16.45 2.58 -14.31
C SER A 245 -16.10 1.51 -13.26
N GLU A 246 -14.83 1.12 -13.18
CA GLU A 246 -14.30 0.21 -12.16
C GLU A 246 -13.89 0.93 -10.87
N VAL A 247 -13.98 2.27 -10.81
CA VAL A 247 -13.67 3.05 -9.60
C VAL A 247 -14.96 3.37 -8.82
N GLU A 248 -14.90 3.24 -7.51
CA GLU A 248 -16.03 3.50 -6.60
C GLU A 248 -16.62 4.92 -6.78
N ALA A 249 -17.91 4.98 -7.11
CA ALA A 249 -18.61 6.24 -7.36
C ALA A 249 -18.60 7.22 -6.17
N THR A 250 -18.64 6.71 -4.93
CA THR A 250 -18.59 7.56 -3.73
C THR A 250 -17.25 8.26 -3.55
N VAL A 251 -16.14 7.64 -3.98
CA VAL A 251 -14.82 8.29 -3.94
C VAL A 251 -14.72 9.33 -5.05
N LEU A 252 -15.16 8.95 -6.26
CA LEU A 252 -15.19 9.86 -7.40
C LEU A 252 -16.06 11.10 -7.15
N SER A 253 -17.19 10.98 -6.45
CA SER A 253 -18.07 12.12 -6.15
C SER A 253 -17.46 13.14 -5.18
N GLN A 254 -16.37 12.79 -4.49
CA GLN A 254 -15.59 13.74 -3.68
C GLN A 254 -14.52 14.49 -4.51
N CYS A 255 -14.29 14.10 -5.77
CA CYS A 255 -13.35 14.78 -6.65
C CYS A 255 -13.97 16.08 -7.18
N ASN A 256 -13.43 17.21 -6.72
CA ASN A 256 -13.93 18.53 -7.13
C ASN A 256 -13.40 19.01 -8.48
N SER A 257 -12.40 18.32 -9.06
CA SER A 257 -11.74 18.71 -10.31
C SER A 257 -11.43 17.47 -11.14
N TRP A 258 -11.56 17.62 -12.46
CA TRP A 258 -11.51 16.51 -13.39
C TRP A 258 -10.75 16.88 -14.66
N ILE A 259 -9.83 16.01 -15.05
CA ILE A 259 -9.15 16.04 -16.34
C ILE A 259 -9.58 14.76 -17.07
N VAL A 260 -10.54 14.88 -17.98
CA VAL A 260 -11.12 13.72 -18.68
C VAL A 260 -10.53 13.68 -20.09
N LEU A 261 -9.68 12.69 -20.34
CA LEU A 261 -9.14 12.42 -21.67
C LEU A 261 -10.15 11.66 -22.54
N ARG A 262 -9.72 11.24 -23.73
CA ARG A 262 -10.55 10.45 -24.64
C ARG A 262 -11.06 9.17 -23.96
N ILE A 263 -12.39 8.99 -23.94
CA ILE A 263 -13.05 7.76 -23.48
C ILE A 263 -13.94 7.25 -24.62
N THR A 264 -13.63 6.06 -25.13
CA THR A 264 -14.37 5.43 -26.24
C THR A 264 -15.43 4.45 -25.77
N ASN A 265 -15.24 3.84 -24.59
CA ASN A 265 -16.18 2.88 -24.02
C ASN A 265 -17.46 3.60 -23.51
N ASP A 266 -18.63 3.08 -23.87
CA ASP A 266 -19.92 3.67 -23.51
C ASP A 266 -20.21 3.59 -22.00
N ALA A 267 -19.87 2.49 -21.34
CA ALA A 267 -20.08 2.30 -19.90
C ALA A 267 -19.21 3.28 -19.08
N ASP A 268 -17.94 3.45 -19.47
CA ASP A 268 -17.04 4.42 -18.84
C ASP A 268 -17.53 5.86 -19.04
N ARG A 269 -18.03 6.19 -20.24
CA ARG A 269 -18.61 7.51 -20.53
C ARG A 269 -19.84 7.79 -19.68
N GLU A 270 -20.73 6.81 -19.54
CA GLU A 270 -21.95 6.99 -18.74
C GLU A 270 -21.62 7.10 -17.24
N HIS A 271 -20.64 6.33 -16.76
CA HIS A 271 -20.16 6.45 -15.38
C HIS A 271 -19.51 7.81 -15.11
N VAL A 272 -18.66 8.32 -16.00
CA VAL A 272 -18.11 9.67 -15.86
C VAL A 272 -19.23 10.72 -15.89
N ARG A 273 -20.23 10.54 -16.76
CA ARG A 273 -21.38 11.44 -16.83
C ARG A 273 -22.20 11.46 -15.54
N SER A 274 -22.36 10.33 -14.86
CA SER A 274 -23.14 10.24 -13.62
C SER A 274 -22.47 10.88 -12.42
N VAL A 275 -21.13 11.02 -12.45
CA VAL A 275 -20.37 11.60 -11.34
C VAL A 275 -19.99 13.07 -11.58
N LEU A 276 -19.92 13.52 -12.84
CA LEU A 276 -19.69 14.93 -13.14
C LEU A 276 -20.90 15.81 -12.80
N PRO A 277 -20.70 17.08 -12.41
CA PRO A 277 -21.80 18.02 -12.18
C PRO A 277 -22.73 18.17 -13.41
N ASP A 278 -24.04 18.27 -13.19
CA ASP A 278 -25.07 18.32 -14.26
C ASP A 278 -24.81 19.38 -15.33
N SER A 279 -24.29 20.53 -14.90
CA SER A 279 -23.93 21.65 -15.77
C SER A 279 -22.85 21.30 -16.81
N MET A 280 -22.15 20.18 -16.64
CA MET A 280 -21.06 19.70 -17.48
C MET A 280 -21.45 18.51 -18.38
N SER A 281 -22.69 18.03 -18.28
CA SER A 281 -23.20 16.85 -19.02
C SER A 281 -23.18 17.02 -20.54
N GLY A 282 -23.20 18.25 -21.07
CA GLY A 282 -23.06 18.51 -22.50
C GLY A 282 -21.66 18.21 -23.05
N LEU A 283 -20.62 18.40 -22.23
CA LEU A 283 -19.23 18.20 -22.63
C LEU A 283 -18.86 16.71 -22.73
N THR A 284 -19.57 15.83 -22.02
CA THR A 284 -19.30 14.38 -22.01
C THR A 284 -19.58 13.73 -23.37
N LYS A 285 -20.44 14.33 -24.21
CA LYS A 285 -20.67 13.88 -25.59
C LYS A 285 -19.44 14.01 -26.49
N MET A 286 -18.51 14.91 -26.15
CA MET A 286 -17.29 15.12 -26.94
C MET A 286 -16.17 14.12 -26.59
N LEU A 287 -16.28 13.36 -25.49
CA LEU A 287 -15.21 12.51 -24.97
C LEU A 287 -14.74 11.45 -25.96
N SER A 288 -15.64 10.88 -26.76
CA SER A 288 -15.30 9.87 -27.76
C SER A 288 -14.49 10.42 -28.95
N GLY A 289 -14.68 11.71 -29.24
CA GLY A 289 -14.07 12.42 -30.36
C GLY A 289 -12.77 13.18 -30.02
N LEU A 290 -12.36 13.22 -28.75
CA LEU A 290 -11.11 13.87 -28.34
C LEU A 290 -9.91 13.20 -29.03
N ARG A 291 -8.95 14.02 -29.45
CA ARG A 291 -7.66 13.53 -29.98
C ARG A 291 -6.71 13.18 -28.84
N ARG A 292 -5.61 12.49 -29.16
CA ARG A 292 -4.51 12.29 -28.20
C ARG A 292 -4.06 13.67 -27.69
N GLN A 293 -3.79 13.77 -26.39
CA GLN A 293 -3.48 15.01 -25.66
C GLN A 293 -4.64 16.02 -25.52
N GLU A 294 -5.82 15.80 -26.11
CA GLU A 294 -6.98 16.61 -25.78
C GLU A 294 -7.66 16.09 -24.51
N ALA A 295 -8.08 17.01 -23.65
CA ALA A 295 -8.83 16.70 -22.43
C ALA A 295 -9.95 17.72 -22.21
N ILE A 296 -11.01 17.29 -21.53
CA ILE A 296 -12.00 18.18 -20.92
C ILE A 296 -11.54 18.46 -19.49
N PHE A 297 -11.30 19.73 -19.18
CA PHE A 297 -10.89 20.19 -17.86
C PHE A 297 -12.04 20.94 -17.17
N VAL A 298 -12.50 20.41 -16.04
CA VAL A 298 -13.68 20.93 -15.32
C VAL A 298 -13.50 20.84 -13.80
N GLY A 299 -14.35 21.56 -13.07
CA GLY A 299 -14.36 21.58 -11.61
C GLY A 299 -13.57 22.75 -11.02
N GLN A 300 -13.27 22.70 -9.72
CA GLN A 300 -12.72 23.83 -8.96
C GLN A 300 -11.33 24.29 -9.41
N ALA A 301 -10.52 23.39 -9.99
CA ALA A 301 -9.21 23.73 -10.52
C ALA A 301 -9.28 24.42 -11.90
N ALA A 302 -10.44 24.39 -12.57
CA ALA A 302 -10.66 25.04 -13.86
C ALA A 302 -11.40 26.37 -13.67
N THR A 303 -10.89 27.46 -14.26
CA THR A 303 -11.59 28.76 -14.26
C THR A 303 -12.93 28.67 -14.98
N LEU A 304 -12.96 27.97 -16.12
CA LEU A 304 -14.14 27.67 -16.90
C LEU A 304 -14.01 26.24 -17.46
N PRO A 305 -15.13 25.52 -17.60
CA PRO A 305 -15.17 24.24 -18.30
C PRO A 305 -14.65 24.39 -19.73
N THR A 306 -13.50 23.79 -20.02
CA THR A 306 -12.83 23.99 -21.32
C THR A 306 -12.24 22.71 -21.86
N ARG A 307 -12.17 22.64 -23.20
CA ARG A 307 -11.34 21.65 -23.88
C ARG A 307 -9.92 22.20 -23.95
N VAL A 308 -8.98 21.46 -23.38
CA VAL A 308 -7.56 21.83 -23.30
C VAL A 308 -6.70 20.83 -24.06
N MET A 309 -5.50 21.28 -24.45
CA MET A 309 -4.46 20.42 -25.01
C MET A 309 -3.34 20.29 -23.99
N ILE A 310 -3.04 19.06 -23.58
CA ILE A 310 -1.94 18.73 -22.68
C ILE A 310 -0.63 18.90 -23.43
N ARG A 311 0.29 19.68 -22.85
CA ARG A 311 1.62 19.90 -23.43
C ARG A 311 2.39 18.58 -23.55
N SER A 312 3.20 18.46 -24.60
CA SER A 312 4.18 17.38 -24.69
C SER A 312 5.28 17.57 -23.65
N LEU A 313 5.83 16.46 -23.17
CA LEU A 313 7.05 16.43 -22.37
C LEU A 313 8.26 16.33 -23.30
N SER A 314 9.40 16.89 -22.89
CA SER A 314 10.67 16.67 -23.58
C SER A 314 11.21 15.26 -23.30
N ASP A 315 12.15 14.78 -24.11
CA ASP A 315 12.66 13.40 -24.01
C ASP A 315 13.27 13.08 -22.63
N ASP A 316 13.88 14.07 -21.99
CA ASP A 316 14.44 13.98 -20.62
C ASP A 316 13.37 13.95 -19.52
N GLN A 317 12.13 14.34 -19.84
CA GLN A 317 10.98 14.35 -18.93
C GLN A 317 10.08 13.13 -19.09
N LEU A 318 10.29 12.32 -20.15
CA LEU A 318 9.48 11.15 -20.38
C LEU A 318 9.72 10.09 -19.29
N PRO A 319 8.66 9.44 -18.79
CA PRO A 319 8.83 8.32 -17.87
C PRO A 319 9.59 7.19 -18.57
N ARG A 320 10.22 6.32 -17.78
CA ARG A 320 10.83 5.06 -18.26
C ARG A 320 9.75 4.03 -18.64
N SER A 321 8.87 4.41 -19.57
CA SER A 321 7.66 3.68 -19.99
C SER A 321 7.66 3.42 -21.49
N ASN A 322 8.85 3.31 -22.10
CA ASN A 322 8.91 2.93 -23.51
C ASN A 322 8.35 1.50 -23.65
N ASP A 323 7.12 1.41 -24.15
CA ASP A 323 6.53 0.15 -24.56
C ASP A 323 7.52 -0.58 -25.45
N VAL A 324 7.58 -1.90 -25.29
CA VAL A 324 8.42 -2.74 -26.14
C VAL A 324 7.97 -2.52 -27.57
N ASN A 325 8.90 -2.09 -28.44
CA ASN A 325 8.61 -1.99 -29.86
C ASN A 325 8.50 -3.41 -30.43
N PHE A 326 7.29 -3.95 -30.44
CA PHE A 326 7.00 -5.32 -30.89
C PHE A 326 7.48 -5.55 -32.32
N ASP A 327 7.31 -4.58 -33.22
CA ASP A 327 7.73 -4.70 -34.61
C ASP A 327 9.24 -4.87 -34.74
N LYS A 328 10.02 -4.01 -34.08
CA LYS A 328 11.48 -4.13 -34.03
C LYS A 328 11.90 -5.41 -33.31
N GLY A 329 11.21 -5.78 -32.24
CA GLY A 329 11.48 -6.98 -31.45
C GLY A 329 11.29 -8.27 -32.24
N TRP A 330 10.20 -8.40 -32.99
CA TRP A 330 9.92 -9.55 -33.86
C TRP A 330 10.87 -9.66 -35.05
N GLN A 331 11.50 -8.57 -35.45
CA GLN A 331 12.54 -8.56 -36.48
C GLN A 331 13.91 -9.01 -35.96
N GLN A 332 14.13 -9.08 -34.63
CA GLN A 332 15.37 -9.57 -34.06
C GLN A 332 15.42 -11.11 -34.03
N GLN A 333 16.63 -11.67 -33.97
CA GLN A 333 16.78 -13.10 -33.72
C GLN A 333 16.30 -13.46 -32.32
N ALA A 334 15.74 -14.66 -32.18
CA ALA A 334 15.36 -15.21 -30.88
C ALA A 334 16.57 -15.31 -29.95
N MET A 335 16.32 -15.19 -28.64
CA MET A 335 17.38 -15.31 -27.64
C MET A 335 18.07 -16.67 -27.72
N THR A 336 19.40 -16.67 -27.62
CA THR A 336 20.20 -17.88 -27.47
C THR A 336 19.92 -18.55 -26.12
N ILE A 337 20.25 -19.84 -25.99
CA ILE A 337 20.10 -20.59 -24.72
C ILE A 337 20.89 -19.93 -23.59
N GLU A 338 22.06 -19.35 -23.88
CA GLU A 338 22.88 -18.63 -22.89
C GLU A 338 22.18 -17.36 -22.39
N GLN A 339 21.65 -16.55 -23.31
CA GLN A 339 20.86 -15.36 -22.96
C GLN A 339 19.60 -15.71 -22.16
N ILE A 340 18.91 -16.78 -22.56
CA ILE A 340 17.77 -17.31 -21.80
C ILE A 340 18.24 -17.75 -20.42
N GLY A 341 19.40 -18.40 -20.29
CA GLY A 341 19.98 -18.80 -19.01
C GLY A 341 20.20 -17.62 -18.05
N ALA A 342 20.69 -16.49 -18.57
CA ALA A 342 20.81 -15.26 -17.78
C ALA A 342 19.44 -14.72 -17.34
N VAL A 343 18.44 -14.70 -18.23
CA VAL A 343 17.06 -14.29 -17.91
C VAL A 343 16.42 -15.22 -16.88
N VAL A 344 16.61 -16.54 -17.01
CA VAL A 344 16.12 -17.54 -16.05
C VAL A 344 16.77 -17.34 -14.68
N THR A 345 18.04 -16.96 -14.63
CA THR A 345 18.73 -16.65 -13.37
C THR A 345 18.10 -15.43 -12.70
N LYS A 346 17.89 -14.35 -13.44
CA LYS A 346 17.16 -13.15 -12.98
C LYS A 346 15.75 -13.48 -12.51
N TRP A 347 15.02 -14.31 -13.26
CA TRP A 347 13.69 -14.76 -12.91
C TRP A 347 13.66 -15.59 -11.61
N ARG A 348 14.65 -16.47 -11.39
CA ARG A 348 14.77 -17.25 -10.14
C ARG A 348 15.02 -16.37 -8.93
N TYR A 349 15.87 -15.36 -9.06
CA TYR A 349 16.19 -14.44 -7.97
C TYR A 349 15.22 -13.26 -7.84
N GLN A 350 14.26 -13.12 -8.77
CA GLN A 350 13.35 -11.97 -8.85
C GLN A 350 14.10 -10.63 -8.81
N SER A 351 15.27 -10.57 -9.45
CA SER A 351 16.13 -9.39 -9.51
C SER A 351 16.53 -9.09 -10.96
N LYS A 352 16.50 -7.81 -11.34
CA LYS A 352 16.72 -7.35 -12.73
C LYS A 352 18.18 -7.25 -13.12
#